data_AF-A0A674J4I8-F1
#
_entry.id   AF-A0A674J4I8-F1
#
_cell.length_a   1.000
_cell.length_b   1.000
_cell.length_c   1.000
_cell.angle_alpha   90.00
_cell.angle_beta   90.00
_cell.angle_gamma   90.00
#
_symmetry.space_group_name_H-M   'P 1'
#
loop_
_entity.id
_entity.type
_entity.pdbx_description
1 polymer ?
#
loop_
_entity_poly.entity_id
_entity_poly.type
_entity_poly.pdbx_seq_one_letter_code
_entity_poly.pdbx_strand_id
1 'polypeptide(L)' 'MPSQQRASVAEPRRASPPARVRVCVRLRPCSQGDPCIRGLDSRSLEIISWRNKKETLQYQ' A
#
# COMPACT_ATOMS: atom_id res chain seq x y z
N MET A 1 -37.04 30.46 -36.07
CA MET A 1 -35.62 30.35 -35.65
C MET A 1 -35.45 29.03 -34.93
N PRO A 2 -34.77 28.01 -35.49
CA PRO A 2 -34.55 26.76 -34.77
C PRO A 2 -33.34 26.93 -33.84
N SER A 3 -33.55 26.72 -32.55
CA SER A 3 -32.49 26.73 -31.53
C SER A 3 -31.61 25.49 -31.72
N GLN A 4 -30.39 25.68 -32.21
CA GLN A 4 -29.40 24.60 -32.30
C GLN A 4 -28.88 24.29 -30.88
N GLN A 5 -29.33 23.17 -30.30
CA GLN A 5 -28.66 22.61 -29.14
C GLN A 5 -27.34 21.99 -29.59
N ARG A 6 -26.23 22.58 -29.14
CA ARG A 6 -24.87 22.07 -29.35
C ARG A 6 -24.74 20.77 -28.55
N ALA A 7 -24.60 19.65 -29.25
CA ALA A 7 -24.29 18.37 -28.62
C ALA A 7 -23.00 18.51 -27.80
N SER A 8 -23.09 18.20 -26.50
CA SER A 8 -21.93 18.12 -25.62
C SER A 8 -20.99 17.04 -26.15
N VAL A 9 -19.79 17.45 -26.54
CA VAL A 9 -18.71 16.53 -26.91
C VAL A 9 -18.53 15.57 -25.74
N ALA A 10 -18.74 14.27 -26.01
CA ALA A 10 -18.52 13.24 -25.01
C ALA A 10 -17.06 13.29 -24.56
N GLU A 11 -16.86 13.67 -23.31
CA GLU A 11 -15.55 13.68 -22.67
C GLU A 11 -14.94 12.27 -22.78
N PRO A 12 -13.68 12.10 -23.19
CA PRO A 12 -13.05 10.79 -23.27
C PRO A 12 -13.10 10.20 -21.86
N ARG A 13 -13.85 9.09 -21.70
CA ARG A 13 -13.95 8.36 -20.44
C ARG A 13 -12.53 8.08 -19.96
N ARG A 14 -12.10 8.77 -18.90
CA ARG A 14 -10.82 8.51 -18.23
C ARG A 14 -10.78 7.01 -17.94
N ALA A 15 -9.82 6.31 -18.55
CA ALA A 15 -9.65 4.89 -18.32
C ALA A 15 -9.54 4.65 -16.81
N SER A 16 -10.31 3.69 -16.29
CA SER A 16 -10.26 3.36 -14.86
C SER A 16 -8.81 2.98 -14.50
N PRO A 17 -8.25 3.51 -13.40
CA PRO A 17 -6.91 3.16 -12.99
C PRO A 17 -6.79 1.63 -12.80
N PRO A 18 -5.63 1.05 -13.13
CA PRO A 18 -5.43 -0.38 -13.04
C PRO A 18 -5.68 -0.89 -11.62
N ALA A 19 -6.18 -2.11 -11.52
CA ALA A 19 -6.44 -2.74 -10.23
C ALA A 19 -5.16 -2.81 -9.39
N ARG A 20 -5.24 -2.40 -8.13
CA ARG A 20 -4.11 -2.43 -7.19
C ARG A 20 -3.99 -3.83 -6.57
N VAL A 21 -2.78 -4.37 -6.55
CA VAL A 21 -2.48 -5.61 -5.83
C VAL A 21 -2.57 -5.34 -4.33
N ARG A 22 -3.29 -6.20 -3.60
CA ARG A 22 -3.35 -6.17 -2.14
C ARG A 22 -2.35 -7.19 -1.60
N VAL A 23 -1.50 -6.76 -0.68
CA VAL A 23 -0.49 -7.60 -0.04
C VAL A 23 -0.79 -7.67 1.46
N CYS A 24 -0.50 -8.81 2.07
CA CYS A 24 -0.58 -9.00 3.51
C CYS A 24 0.62 -9.84 3.98
N VAL A 25 1.04 -9.61 5.21
CA VAL A 25 2.14 -10.33 5.84
C VAL A 25 1.62 -11.04 7.09
N ARG A 26 2.02 -12.28 7.30
CA ARG A 26 1.70 -13.05 8.51
C ARG A 26 2.99 -13.40 9.24
N LEU A 27 3.19 -12.77 10.40
CA LEU A 27 4.30 -13.09 11.28
C LEU A 27 3.98 -14.40 12.02
N ARG A 28 4.95 -15.31 12.08
CA ARG A 28 4.86 -16.53 12.88
C ARG A 28 5.51 -16.27 14.26
N PRO A 29 4.95 -16.81 15.35
CA PRO A 29 5.59 -16.72 16.67
C PRO A 29 6.98 -17.34 16.62
N CYS A 30 7.97 -16.65 17.18
CA CYS A 30 9.30 -17.20 17.42
C CYS A 30 9.37 -17.65 18.88
N SER A 31 9.76 -18.89 19.12
CA SER A 31 9.85 -19.48 20.47
C SER A 31 11.20 -19.22 21.16
N GLN A 32 12.18 -18.61 20.47
CA GLN A 32 13.50 -18.31 21.02
C GLN A 32 14.00 -16.92 20.60
N GLY A 33 14.52 -16.18 21.58
CA GLY A 33 15.19 -14.89 21.39
C GLY A 33 14.28 -13.68 21.27
N ASP A 34 14.90 -12.50 21.20
CA ASP A 34 14.19 -11.24 20.94
C ASP A 34 13.70 -11.19 19.49
N PRO A 35 12.46 -10.70 19.24
CA PRO A 35 11.90 -10.65 17.91
C PRO A 35 12.65 -9.62 17.05
N CYS A 36 13.32 -10.11 15.99
CA CYS A 36 13.98 -9.26 14.99
C CYS A 36 13.00 -8.53 14.05
N ILE A 37 11.72 -8.94 14.07
CA ILE A 37 10.61 -8.37 13.32
C ILE A 37 9.47 -8.09 14.29
N ARG A 38 8.90 -6.89 14.25
CA ARG A 38 7.81 -6.46 15.13
C ARG A 38 6.67 -5.87 14.32
N GLY A 39 5.44 -6.29 14.60
CA GLY A 39 4.24 -5.63 14.06
C GLY A 39 3.98 -4.34 14.85
N LEU A 40 3.83 -3.21 14.15
CA LEU A 40 3.54 -1.92 14.77
C LEU A 40 2.03 -1.67 14.77
N ASP A 41 1.35 -1.95 13.65
CA ASP A 41 -0.10 -1.90 13.52
C ASP A 41 -0.62 -2.99 12.57
N SER A 42 -1.90 -2.93 12.19
CA SER A 42 -2.54 -3.91 11.29
C SER A 42 -1.96 -4.00 9.86
N ARG A 43 -1.15 -3.02 9.45
CA ARG A 43 -0.60 -2.84 8.10
C ARG A 43 0.89 -2.50 8.11
N SER A 44 1.45 -2.09 9.24
CA SER A 44 2.86 -1.74 9.35
C SER A 44 3.66 -2.68 10.25
N LEU A 45 4.90 -2.91 9.86
CA LEU A 45 5.87 -3.69 10.62
C LEU A 45 7.26 -3.05 10.54
N GLU A 46 8.09 -3.35 11.53
CA GLU A 46 9.49 -2.98 11.58
C GLU A 46 10.40 -4.20 11.66
N ILE A 47 11.61 -4.07 11.09
CA ILE A 47 12.67 -5.08 11.14
C ILE A 47 13.94 -4.42 11.65
N ILE A 48 14.62 -5.05 12.61
CA ILE A 48 15.91 -4.56 13.10
C ILE A 48 16.97 -4.71 11.99
N SER A 49 17.69 -3.63 11.71
CA SER A 49 18.78 -3.66 10.73
C SER A 49 19.93 -4.51 11.25
N TRP A 50 20.29 -5.55 10.49
CA TRP A 50 21.44 -6.39 10.82
C TRP A 50 22.78 -5.63 10.70
N ARG A 51 22.82 -4.56 9.89
CA ARG A 51 24.01 -3.70 9.70
C ARG A 51 24.20 -2.73 10.86
N ASN A 52 23.12 -2.23 11.43
CA ASN A 52 23.14 -1.32 12.58
C ASN A 52 21.99 -1.68 13.52
N LYS A 53 22.32 -2.31 14.65
CA LYS A 53 21.32 -2.79 15.63
C LYS A 53 20.48 -1.68 16.28
N LYS A 54 20.83 -0.41 16.07
CA LYS A 54 20.05 0.75 16.55
C LYS A 54 19.05 1.28 15.52
N GLU A 55 19.15 0.84 14.27
CA GLU A 55 18.26 1.25 13.18
C GLU A 55 17.20 0.19 12.92
N THR A 56 15.99 0.64 12.59
CA THR A 56 14.88 -0.21 12.16
C THR A 56 14.42 0.17 10.75
N LEU A 57 14.07 -0.84 9.95
CA LEU A 57 13.45 -0.69 8.64
C LEU A 57 11.94 -0.81 8.79
N GLN A 58 11.17 0.14 8.28
CA GLN A 58 9.71 0.14 8.37
C GLN A 58 9.06 -0.20 7.03
N TYR A 59 8.01 -1.01 7.07
CA TYR A 59 7.21 -1.42 5.91
C TYR A 59 5.73 -1.10 6.15
N GLN A 60 5.02 -0.66 5.11
CA GLN A 60 3.60 -0.31 5.08
C GLN A 60 2.90 -0.90 3.84
#